data_AF-A0A7X1LHA8-F1
#
_entry.id   AF-A0A7X1LHA8-F1
#
_cell.length_a   1.000
_cell.length_b   1.000
_cell.length_c   1.000
_cell.angle_alpha   90.00
_cell.angle_beta   90.00
_cell.angle_gamma   90.00
#
_symmetry.space_group_name_H-M   'P 1'
#
loop_
_entity.id
_entity.type
_entity.pdbx_description
1 polymer ?
#
loop_
_entity_poly.entity_id
_entity_poly.type
_entity_poly.pdbx_seq_one_letter_code
_entity_poly.pdbx_strand_id
1 'polypeptide(L)'
;MIFGNQIKIKLENIDNRVKISIFGYPKDISITALDFGKDLSRRKMEGYSPDPDEEIDVISGIKNEKTTGEDIIFLYEKGSFSSGLILAGVLAKKLLDYPIKATPLEIGGIFYGDKNEAYIRVAIQKMAITNDSLGSSLEMNLPSNVDLLKFKSLFSYISFSLIPEVQAIQFGLGTAASKKSYSNMPPIPKRVEVSLAPHFDSKIPALACIYDVVFESIAAITLINI
;
A
#
# COMPACT_ATOMS: atom_id res chain seq x y z
N MET A 1 -8.22 -7.17 -12.22
CA MET A 1 -6.80 -6.91 -12.54
C MET A 1 -5.94 -8.08 -12.08
N ILE A 2 -4.91 -8.47 -12.82
CA ILE A 2 -3.92 -9.49 -12.41
C ILE A 2 -2.50 -8.92 -12.51
N PHE A 3 -1.65 -9.21 -11.53
CA PHE A 3 -0.26 -8.77 -11.48
C PHE A 3 0.62 -9.76 -10.70
N GLY A 4 1.94 -9.59 -10.79
CA GLY A 4 2.93 -10.55 -10.26
C GLY A 4 3.35 -11.59 -11.31
N ASN A 5 4.53 -12.17 -11.12
CA ASN A 5 5.12 -13.15 -12.03
C ASN A 5 5.24 -14.53 -11.36
N GLN A 6 5.90 -14.59 -10.21
CA GLN A 6 6.07 -15.82 -9.43
C GLN A 6 4.82 -16.10 -8.59
N ILE A 7 4.41 -15.11 -7.79
CA ILE A 7 3.16 -15.15 -7.02
C ILE A 7 2.22 -14.15 -7.68
N LYS A 8 1.19 -14.68 -8.35
CA LYS A 8 0.23 -13.87 -9.10
C LYS A 8 -0.95 -13.52 -8.20
N ILE A 9 -1.38 -12.27 -8.25
CA ILE A 9 -2.53 -11.78 -7.50
C ILE A 9 -3.54 -11.26 -8.50
N LYS A 10 -4.78 -11.74 -8.37
CA LYS A 10 -5.93 -11.32 -9.16
C LYS A 10 -6.98 -10.70 -8.26
N LEU A 11 -7.37 -9.48 -8.57
CA LEU A 11 -8.46 -8.73 -7.93
C LEU A 11 -9.63 -8.62 -8.90
N GLU A 12 -10.82 -8.98 -8.45
CA GLU A 12 -12.04 -8.95 -9.25
C GLU A 12 -13.18 -8.35 -8.44
N ASN A 13 -13.97 -7.45 -9.06
CA ASN A 13 -15.24 -7.02 -8.48
C ASN A 13 -16.31 -8.03 -8.86
N ILE A 14 -17.04 -8.54 -7.87
CA ILE A 14 -18.15 -9.49 -8.05
C ILE A 14 -19.29 -9.03 -7.14
N ASP A 15 -20.40 -8.57 -7.72
CA ASP A 15 -21.64 -8.26 -6.99
C ASP A 15 -21.44 -7.46 -5.69
N ASN A 16 -20.71 -6.34 -5.78
CA ASN A 16 -20.37 -5.46 -4.64
C ASN A 16 -19.40 -6.07 -3.59
N ARG A 17 -18.68 -7.12 -3.98
CA ARG A 17 -17.59 -7.74 -3.23
C ARG A 17 -16.30 -7.69 -4.04
N VAL A 18 -15.17 -7.81 -3.35
CA VAL A 18 -13.87 -8.00 -3.98
C VAL A 18 -13.45 -9.44 -3.80
N LYS A 19 -13.23 -10.15 -4.91
CA LYS A 19 -12.57 -11.45 -4.89
C LYS A 19 -11.07 -11.25 -5.06
N ILE A 20 -10.30 -11.84 -4.15
CA ILE A 20 -8.84 -11.85 -4.20
C ILE A 20 -8.41 -13.30 -4.43
N SER A 21 -7.71 -13.55 -5.52
CA SER A 21 -7.12 -14.87 -5.81
C SER A 21 -5.60 -14.74 -5.86
N ILE A 22 -4.89 -15.58 -5.12
CA ILE A 22 -3.43 -15.58 -5.02
C ILE A 22 -2.93 -16.95 -5.46
N PHE A 23 -2.13 -16.96 -6.51
CA PHE A 23 -1.65 -18.17 -7.18
C PHE A 23 -0.16 -18.37 -6.90
N GLY A 24 0.24 -19.61 -6.65
CA GLY A 24 1.65 -19.98 -6.45
C GLY A 24 2.22 -19.61 -5.08
N TYR A 25 1.37 -19.38 -4.08
CA TYR A 25 1.83 -19.09 -2.72
C TYR A 25 2.38 -20.37 -2.05
N PRO A 26 3.53 -20.33 -1.36
CA PRO A 26 4.12 -21.53 -0.76
C PRO A 26 3.24 -22.12 0.35
N LYS A 27 3.36 -23.44 0.53
CA LYS A 27 2.71 -24.17 1.63
C LYS A 27 3.40 -23.93 2.97
N ASP A 28 2.71 -24.28 4.05
CA ASP A 28 3.20 -24.34 5.43
C ASP A 28 3.65 -22.99 6.02
N ILE A 29 3.22 -21.86 5.45
CA ILE A 29 3.44 -20.53 6.02
C ILE A 29 2.36 -20.21 7.04
N SER A 30 2.76 -19.81 8.25
CA SER A 30 1.82 -19.42 9.31
C SER A 30 1.13 -18.10 9.00
N ILE A 31 -0.20 -18.12 9.02
CA ILE A 31 -1.06 -16.97 8.76
C ILE A 31 -2.34 -17.08 9.59
N THR A 32 -2.61 -16.05 10.39
CA THR A 32 -3.75 -15.99 11.32
C THR A 32 -4.70 -14.85 10.96
N ALA A 33 -5.95 -14.90 11.43
CA ALA A 33 -6.89 -13.79 11.29
C ALA A 33 -6.33 -12.48 11.88
N LEU A 34 -5.55 -12.58 12.97
CA LEU A 34 -4.91 -11.44 13.61
C LEU A 34 -3.89 -10.74 12.70
N ASP A 35 -3.20 -11.48 11.84
CA ASP A 35 -2.24 -10.88 10.90
C ASP A 35 -2.94 -9.94 9.91
N PHE A 36 -4.10 -10.35 9.40
CA PHE A 36 -4.92 -9.49 8.53
C PHE A 36 -5.52 -8.31 9.31
N GLY A 37 -6.09 -8.57 10.48
CA GLY A 37 -6.70 -7.53 11.32
C GLY A 37 -5.73 -6.42 11.71
N LYS A 38 -4.46 -6.75 11.97
CA LYS A 38 -3.41 -5.77 12.28
C LYS A 38 -3.26 -4.73 11.16
N ASP A 39 -3.09 -5.16 9.92
CA ASP A 39 -2.89 -4.24 8.81
C ASP A 39 -4.20 -3.54 8.38
N LEU A 40 -5.33 -4.26 8.37
CA LEU A 40 -6.62 -3.65 8.01
C LEU A 40 -7.03 -2.54 8.98
N SER A 41 -6.76 -2.72 10.28
CA SER A 41 -7.10 -1.74 11.32
C SER A 41 -6.34 -0.42 11.22
N ARG A 42 -5.29 -0.36 10.38
CA ARG A 42 -4.51 0.85 10.12
C ARG A 42 -5.19 1.82 9.15
N ARG A 43 -6.23 1.38 8.42
CA ARG A 43 -7.00 2.22 7.49
C ARG A 43 -7.96 3.17 8.20
N LYS A 44 -7.53 3.84 9.26
CA LYS A 44 -8.35 4.77 10.04
C LYS A 44 -7.58 6.02 10.37
N MET A 45 -8.28 7.15 10.38
CA MET A 45 -7.73 8.43 10.82
C MET A 45 -8.86 9.31 11.34
N GLU A 46 -8.51 10.47 11.89
CA GLU A 46 -9.51 11.48 12.21
C GLU A 46 -10.28 11.87 10.94
N GLY A 47 -11.61 11.78 10.98
CA GLY A 47 -12.48 12.04 9.83
C GLY A 47 -12.70 10.86 8.88
N TYR A 48 -12.10 9.68 9.10
CA TYR A 48 -12.35 8.50 8.28
C TYR A 48 -12.21 7.19 9.06
N SER A 49 -13.14 6.28 8.86
CA SER A 49 -13.06 4.89 9.32
C SER A 49 -13.55 3.95 8.21
N PRO A 50 -13.02 2.72 8.13
CA PRO A 50 -13.53 1.71 7.21
C PRO A 50 -15.00 1.41 7.47
N ASP A 51 -15.69 0.85 6.49
CA ASP A 51 -17.07 0.38 6.66
C ASP A 51 -17.08 -0.72 7.74
N PRO A 52 -17.88 -0.56 8.83
CA PRO A 52 -17.91 -1.53 9.92
C PRO A 52 -18.48 -2.89 9.51
N ASP A 53 -19.18 -2.96 8.37
CA ASP A 53 -19.76 -4.19 7.83
C ASP A 53 -18.82 -4.90 6.84
N GLU A 54 -17.56 -4.45 6.73
CA GLU A 54 -16.53 -5.15 5.97
C GLU A 54 -16.25 -6.55 6.57
N GLU A 55 -16.41 -7.60 5.75
CA GLU A 55 -16.21 -9.00 6.17
C GLU A 55 -15.33 -9.76 5.18
N ILE A 56 -14.51 -10.69 5.69
CA ILE A 56 -13.57 -11.47 4.89
C ILE A 56 -13.85 -12.96 5.06
N ASP A 57 -14.22 -13.59 3.96
CA ASP A 57 -14.34 -15.04 3.86
C ASP A 57 -13.10 -15.65 3.22
N VAL A 58 -12.51 -16.63 3.91
CA VAL A 58 -11.44 -17.47 3.35
C VAL A 58 -12.09 -18.67 2.66
N ILE A 59 -12.05 -18.69 1.33
CA ILE A 59 -12.69 -19.73 0.53
C ILE A 59 -11.75 -20.94 0.32
N SER A 60 -10.45 -20.68 0.14
CA SER A 60 -9.46 -21.73 -0.11
C SER A 60 -8.04 -21.32 0.26
N GLY A 61 -7.13 -22.29 0.31
CA GLY A 61 -5.68 -22.06 0.40
C GLY A 61 -5.12 -21.83 1.81
N ILE A 62 -5.97 -21.70 2.84
CA ILE A 62 -5.56 -21.60 4.24
C ILE A 62 -6.34 -22.62 5.08
N LYS A 63 -5.63 -23.41 5.89
CA LYS A 63 -6.21 -24.39 6.81
C LYS A 63 -5.35 -24.48 8.07
N ASN A 64 -5.98 -24.54 9.24
CA ASN A 64 -5.30 -24.60 10.54
C ASN A 64 -4.22 -23.50 10.68
N GLU A 65 -4.57 -22.26 10.31
CA GLU A 65 -3.68 -21.09 10.35
C GLU A 65 -2.37 -21.23 9.56
N LYS A 66 -2.39 -22.08 8.53
CA LYS A 66 -1.27 -22.28 7.60
C LYS A 66 -1.74 -22.29 6.16
N THR A 67 -0.88 -21.83 5.26
CA THR A 67 -1.13 -21.94 3.83
C THR A 67 -0.97 -23.38 3.35
N THR A 68 -1.85 -23.82 2.44
CA THR A 68 -1.86 -25.21 1.94
C THR A 68 -0.96 -25.41 0.72
N GLY A 69 -0.56 -24.33 0.05
CA GLY A 69 0.11 -24.35 -1.25
C GLY A 69 -0.83 -24.41 -2.46
N GLU A 70 -2.14 -24.54 -2.21
CA GLU A 70 -3.18 -24.33 -3.22
C GLU A 70 -3.43 -22.83 -3.42
N ASP A 71 -4.23 -22.50 -4.43
CA ASP A 71 -4.65 -21.12 -4.66
C ASP A 71 -5.42 -20.58 -3.44
N ILE A 72 -4.98 -19.43 -2.94
CA ILE A 72 -5.64 -18.76 -1.82
C ILE A 72 -6.71 -17.85 -2.39
N ILE A 73 -7.95 -18.06 -1.98
CA ILE A 73 -9.10 -17.26 -2.43
C ILE A 73 -9.78 -16.62 -1.23
N PHE A 74 -9.93 -15.31 -1.29
CA PHE A 74 -10.76 -14.54 -0.38
C PHE A 74 -11.96 -13.96 -1.13
N LEU A 75 -13.11 -13.91 -0.45
CA LEU A 75 -14.20 -13.01 -0.78
C LEU A 75 -14.27 -11.93 0.29
N TYR A 76 -14.19 -10.67 -0.13
CA TYR A 76 -14.22 -9.53 0.76
C TYR A 76 -15.52 -8.77 0.51
N GLU A 77 -16.46 -8.90 1.43
CA GLU A 77 -17.74 -8.20 1.40
C GLU A 77 -17.54 -6.73 1.75
N LYS A 78 -18.16 -5.84 0.96
CA LYS A 78 -18.01 -4.37 1.06
C LYS A 78 -16.56 -3.87 1.04
N GLY A 79 -15.62 -4.73 0.62
CA GLY A 79 -14.22 -4.38 0.44
C GLY A 79 -13.99 -3.53 -0.81
N SER A 80 -12.79 -2.96 -0.90
CA SER A 80 -12.28 -2.26 -2.07
C SER A 80 -11.04 -2.98 -2.61
N PHE A 81 -10.56 -2.61 -3.80
CA PHE A 81 -9.29 -3.13 -4.29
C PHE A 81 -8.12 -2.75 -3.37
N SER A 82 -8.17 -1.60 -2.71
CA SER A 82 -7.18 -1.19 -1.70
C SER A 82 -7.19 -2.11 -0.48
N SER A 83 -8.36 -2.51 0.03
CA SER A 83 -8.42 -3.48 1.14
C SER A 83 -8.04 -4.90 0.70
N GLY A 84 -8.42 -5.30 -0.52
CA GLY A 84 -7.97 -6.57 -1.12
C GLY A 84 -6.45 -6.64 -1.32
N LEU A 85 -5.81 -5.53 -1.71
CA LEU A 85 -4.36 -5.40 -1.77
C LEU A 85 -3.72 -5.62 -0.39
N ILE A 86 -4.32 -5.13 0.68
CA ILE A 86 -3.81 -5.34 2.05
C ILE A 86 -3.80 -6.83 2.39
N LEU A 87 -4.85 -7.58 2.06
CA LEU A 87 -4.87 -9.03 2.31
C LEU A 87 -3.73 -9.75 1.60
N ALA A 88 -3.53 -9.44 0.31
CA ALA A 88 -2.42 -9.99 -0.46
C ALA A 88 -1.06 -9.50 0.06
N GLY A 89 -0.98 -8.26 0.53
CA GLY A 89 0.20 -7.65 1.14
C GLY A 89 0.61 -8.31 2.44
N VAL A 90 -0.33 -8.67 3.31
CA VAL A 90 -0.07 -9.41 4.55
C VAL A 90 0.58 -10.75 4.25
N LEU A 91 0.05 -11.48 3.26
CA LEU A 91 0.64 -12.73 2.79
C LEU A 91 2.03 -12.51 2.18
N ALA A 92 2.22 -11.46 1.37
CA ALA A 92 3.52 -11.14 0.80
C ALA A 92 4.56 -10.79 1.88
N LYS A 93 4.17 -10.00 2.90
CA LYS A 93 5.03 -9.63 4.03
C LYS A 93 5.52 -10.84 4.82
N LYS A 94 4.77 -11.95 4.88
CA LYS A 94 5.21 -13.20 5.53
C LYS A 94 6.39 -13.88 4.81
N LEU A 95 6.62 -13.56 3.54
CA LEU A 95 7.73 -14.11 2.74
C LEU A 95 8.96 -13.20 2.72
N LEU A 96 8.92 -12.06 3.40
CA LEU A 96 10.02 -11.11 3.47
C LEU A 96 10.76 -11.23 4.80
N ASP A 97 12.08 -11.19 4.73
CA ASP A 97 12.97 -11.23 5.90
C ASP A 97 13.18 -9.85 6.55
N TYR A 98 12.49 -8.83 6.05
CA TYR A 98 12.63 -7.45 6.52
C TYR A 98 11.27 -6.75 6.51
N PRO A 99 11.04 -5.80 7.43
CA PRO A 99 9.83 -5.01 7.44
C PRO A 99 9.85 -3.99 6.29
N ILE A 100 8.69 -3.79 5.67
CA ILE A 100 8.44 -2.65 4.79
C ILE A 100 7.53 -1.68 5.52
N LYS A 101 7.96 -0.42 5.60
CA LYS A 101 7.23 0.64 6.28
C LYS A 101 7.13 1.86 5.39
N ALA A 102 5.91 2.34 5.19
CA ALA A 102 5.64 3.63 4.57
C ALA A 102 5.36 4.68 5.66
N THR A 103 5.74 5.91 5.40
CA THR A 103 5.50 7.04 6.30
C THR A 103 5.00 8.24 5.50
N PRO A 104 3.99 8.97 5.99
CA PRO A 104 3.61 10.25 5.40
C PRO A 104 4.82 11.19 5.35
N LEU A 105 4.95 11.91 4.24
CA LEU A 105 6.03 12.87 3.98
C LEU A 105 5.49 14.30 3.94
N GLU A 106 4.34 14.51 3.32
CA GLU A 106 3.72 15.83 3.20
C GLU A 106 2.19 15.72 3.19
N ILE A 107 1.50 16.67 3.82
CA ILE A 107 0.04 16.76 3.84
C ILE A 107 -0.35 18.21 3.56
N GLY A 108 -1.05 18.45 2.44
CA GLY A 108 -1.55 19.77 2.07
C GLY A 108 -0.47 20.86 1.97
N GLY A 109 0.76 20.53 1.53
CA GLY A 109 1.86 21.49 1.49
C GLY A 109 2.74 21.52 2.75
N ILE A 110 2.38 20.78 3.80
CA ILE A 110 3.07 20.80 5.09
C ILE A 110 3.88 19.50 5.24
N PHE A 111 5.21 19.64 5.36
CA PHE A 111 6.08 18.49 5.62
C PHE A 111 5.77 17.83 6.97
N TYR A 112 5.67 16.50 6.94
CA TYR A 112 5.41 15.68 8.10
C TYR A 112 6.61 15.70 9.07
N GLY A 113 6.33 15.77 10.37
CA GLY A 113 7.35 15.76 11.42
C GLY A 113 6.89 16.51 12.68
N ASP A 114 7.60 16.27 13.79
CA ASP A 114 7.18 16.69 15.15
C ASP A 114 6.86 18.19 15.26
N LYS A 115 7.63 19.03 14.56
CA LYS A 115 7.43 20.49 14.58
C LYS A 115 6.13 20.94 13.92
N ASN A 116 5.55 20.11 13.05
CA ASN A 116 4.38 20.42 12.24
C ASN A 116 3.13 19.62 12.64
N GLU A 117 3.21 18.76 13.66
CA GLU A 117 2.11 17.86 14.05
C GLU A 117 0.80 18.62 14.31
N ALA A 118 0.87 19.72 15.06
CA ALA A 118 -0.31 20.53 15.37
C ALA A 118 -0.94 21.14 14.11
N TYR A 119 -0.14 21.64 13.17
CA TYR A 119 -0.64 22.21 11.92
C TYR A 119 -1.29 21.15 11.03
N ILE A 120 -0.66 19.98 10.93
CA ILE A 120 -1.19 18.83 10.18
C ILE A 120 -2.52 18.36 10.79
N ARG A 121 -2.59 18.24 12.11
CA ARG A 121 -3.82 17.85 12.83
C ARG A 121 -4.96 18.82 12.55
N VAL A 122 -4.71 20.12 12.66
CA VAL A 122 -5.72 21.16 12.38
C VAL A 122 -6.17 21.11 10.92
N ALA A 123 -5.24 20.89 9.98
CA ALA A 123 -5.57 20.75 8.56
C ALA A 123 -6.49 19.53 8.31
N ILE A 124 -6.15 18.37 8.87
CA ILE A 124 -6.97 17.15 8.79
C ILE A 124 -8.36 17.37 9.40
N GLN A 125 -8.44 17.97 10.59
CA GLN A 125 -9.69 18.29 11.26
C GLN A 125 -10.59 19.18 10.43
N LYS A 126 -10.01 20.23 9.83
CA LYS A 126 -10.75 21.12 8.95
C LYS A 126 -11.36 20.35 7.78
N MET A 127 -10.58 19.49 7.11
CA MET A 127 -11.05 18.67 5.99
C MET A 127 -12.16 17.69 6.41
N ALA A 128 -12.01 17.05 7.57
CA ALA A 128 -13.03 16.18 8.13
C ALA A 128 -14.35 16.94 8.39
N ILE A 129 -14.29 18.16 8.94
CA ILE A 129 -15.47 18.99 9.21
C ILE A 129 -16.11 19.48 7.91
N THR A 130 -15.32 19.83 6.90
CA THR A 130 -15.82 20.37 5.63
C THR A 130 -16.15 19.30 4.59
N ASN A 131 -15.99 18.01 4.93
CA ASN A 131 -16.12 16.89 4.00
C ASN A 131 -15.30 17.10 2.71
N ASP A 132 -14.04 17.49 2.89
CA ASP A 132 -13.09 17.74 1.80
C ASP A 132 -11.79 16.95 2.04
N SER A 133 -10.80 17.09 1.16
CA SER A 133 -9.53 16.36 1.28
C SER A 133 -8.34 17.18 0.78
N LEU A 134 -7.16 16.84 1.28
CA LEU A 134 -5.90 17.43 0.87
C LEU A 134 -5.09 16.44 0.02
N GLY A 135 -4.31 16.99 -0.91
CA GLY A 135 -3.21 16.26 -1.51
C GLY A 135 -2.18 15.87 -0.45
N SER A 136 -1.47 14.79 -0.67
CA SER A 136 -0.48 14.28 0.29
C SER A 136 0.60 13.46 -0.40
N SER A 137 1.69 13.18 0.30
CA SER A 137 2.73 12.28 -0.17
C SER A 137 3.21 11.38 0.95
N LEU A 138 3.77 10.24 0.57
CA LEU A 138 4.41 9.29 1.47
C LEU A 138 5.72 8.80 0.89
N GLU A 139 6.55 8.27 1.75
CA GLU A 139 7.81 7.66 1.37
C GLU A 139 7.99 6.29 2.05
N MET A 140 8.85 5.47 1.46
CA MET A 140 9.33 4.26 2.10
C MET A 140 10.77 4.00 1.70
N ASN A 141 11.52 3.43 2.64
CA ASN A 141 12.83 2.85 2.36
C ASN A 141 12.65 1.40 1.92
N LEU A 142 13.47 1.00 0.96
CA LEU A 142 13.54 -0.35 0.42
C LEU A 142 14.85 -1.01 0.88
N PRO A 143 14.92 -2.35 0.84
CA PRO A 143 16.16 -3.07 1.13
C PRO A 143 17.32 -2.61 0.27
N SER A 144 18.53 -2.60 0.84
CA SER A 144 19.74 -2.16 0.13
C SER A 144 20.04 -3.01 -1.11
N ASN A 145 19.70 -4.29 -1.08
CA ASN A 145 19.93 -5.27 -2.14
C ASN A 145 18.84 -5.31 -3.23
N VAL A 146 17.79 -4.48 -3.14
CA VAL A 146 16.69 -4.52 -4.12
C VAL A 146 17.18 -4.16 -5.53
N ASP A 147 16.76 -4.93 -6.52
CA ASP A 147 16.83 -4.52 -7.93
C ASP A 147 15.80 -3.41 -8.17
N LEU A 148 16.29 -2.17 -8.07
CA LEU A 148 15.43 -1.00 -8.18
C LEU A 148 14.83 -0.86 -9.58
N LEU A 149 15.45 -1.39 -10.64
CA LEU A 149 14.91 -1.27 -11.99
C LEU A 149 13.67 -2.14 -12.16
N LYS A 150 13.73 -3.41 -11.74
CA LYS A 150 12.57 -4.30 -11.75
C LYS A 150 11.47 -3.80 -10.80
N PHE A 151 11.85 -3.38 -9.60
CA PHE A 151 10.92 -2.83 -8.62
C PHE A 151 10.13 -1.65 -9.18
N LYS A 152 10.82 -0.69 -9.82
CA LYS A 152 10.19 0.50 -10.44
C LYS A 152 9.03 0.13 -11.36
N SER A 153 9.25 -0.84 -12.23
CA SER A 153 8.26 -1.22 -13.25
C SER A 153 6.99 -1.78 -12.61
N LEU A 154 7.13 -2.81 -11.77
CA LEU A 154 5.97 -3.51 -11.20
C LEU A 154 5.26 -2.67 -10.13
N PHE A 155 6.01 -1.99 -9.25
CA PHE A 155 5.43 -1.10 -8.24
C PHE A 155 4.61 0.01 -8.88
N SER A 156 5.16 0.66 -9.91
CA SER A 156 4.47 1.75 -10.61
C SER A 156 3.23 1.25 -11.34
N TYR A 157 3.33 0.11 -12.04
CA TYR A 157 2.20 -0.49 -12.73
C TYR A 157 1.04 -0.78 -11.78
N ILE A 158 1.29 -1.44 -10.65
CA ILE A 158 0.25 -1.74 -9.66
C ILE A 158 -0.34 -0.45 -9.08
N SER A 159 0.52 0.49 -8.69
CA SER A 159 0.10 1.75 -8.05
C SER A 159 -0.79 2.60 -8.97
N PHE A 160 -0.34 2.89 -10.19
CA PHE A 160 -1.11 3.70 -11.14
C PHE A 160 -2.38 3.01 -11.65
N SER A 161 -2.41 1.67 -11.68
CA SER A 161 -3.60 0.94 -12.16
C SER A 161 -4.71 0.84 -11.12
N LEU A 162 -4.36 0.85 -9.82
CA LEU A 162 -5.31 0.59 -8.74
C LEU A 162 -5.67 1.82 -7.91
N ILE A 163 -4.82 2.85 -7.91
CA ILE A 163 -5.00 4.04 -7.07
C ILE A 163 -5.04 5.27 -7.99
N PRO A 164 -6.25 5.75 -8.37
CA PRO A 164 -6.41 6.89 -9.27
C PRO A 164 -5.73 8.17 -8.79
N GLU A 165 -5.57 8.34 -7.49
CA GLU A 165 -4.98 9.54 -6.89
C GLU A 165 -3.46 9.61 -7.07
N VAL A 166 -2.77 8.53 -7.45
CA VAL A 166 -1.33 8.58 -7.68
C VAL A 166 -1.01 9.52 -8.85
N GLN A 167 -0.34 10.63 -8.55
CA GLN A 167 0.07 11.64 -9.54
C GLN A 167 1.54 11.50 -9.94
N ALA A 168 2.39 11.05 -9.01
CA ALA A 168 3.81 10.88 -9.26
C ALA A 168 4.39 9.77 -8.39
N ILE A 169 5.36 9.05 -8.94
CA ILE A 169 6.19 8.10 -8.20
C ILE A 169 7.65 8.44 -8.49
N GLN A 170 8.40 8.75 -7.43
CA GLN A 170 9.81 9.10 -7.52
C GLN A 170 10.64 8.00 -6.85
N PHE A 171 11.71 7.58 -7.50
CA PHE A 171 12.59 6.54 -6.99
C PHE A 171 14.00 7.07 -6.80
N GLY A 172 14.66 6.61 -5.74
CA GLY A 172 16.01 7.01 -5.39
C GLY A 172 16.12 8.51 -5.18
N LEU A 173 16.86 9.20 -6.05
CA LEU A 173 17.04 10.65 -5.96
C LEU A 173 15.83 11.46 -6.46
N GLY A 174 14.88 10.83 -7.15
CA GLY A 174 13.71 11.52 -7.70
C GLY A 174 14.09 12.72 -8.57
N THR A 175 13.38 13.82 -8.39
CA THR A 175 13.66 15.08 -9.10
C THR A 175 15.01 15.70 -8.76
N ALA A 176 15.62 15.37 -7.61
CA ALA A 176 16.93 15.88 -7.23
C ALA A 176 18.05 15.39 -8.16
N ALA A 177 17.84 14.30 -8.90
CA ALA A 177 18.77 13.78 -9.89
C ALA A 177 19.09 14.81 -11.00
N SER A 178 18.12 15.64 -11.39
CA SER A 178 18.29 16.66 -12.44
C SER A 178 19.31 17.76 -12.07
N LYS A 179 19.66 17.87 -10.78
CA LYS A 179 20.59 18.86 -10.24
C LYS A 179 22.00 18.28 -10.00
N LYS A 180 22.30 17.07 -10.50
CA LYS A 180 23.56 16.36 -10.24
C LYS A 180 24.33 16.14 -11.54
N SER A 181 25.65 16.37 -11.51
CA SER A 181 26.55 15.85 -12.53
C SER A 181 26.86 14.38 -12.25
N TYR A 182 27.18 13.62 -13.29
CA TYR A 182 27.59 12.21 -13.14
C TYR A 182 28.80 12.06 -12.20
N SER A 183 29.78 12.97 -12.32
CA SER A 183 31.00 12.99 -11.49
C SER A 183 30.73 13.20 -9.99
N ASN A 184 29.60 13.81 -9.62
CA ASN A 184 29.23 14.13 -8.24
C ASN A 184 27.96 13.38 -7.81
N MET A 185 27.67 12.25 -8.45
CA MET A 185 26.46 11.48 -8.17
C MET A 185 26.64 10.68 -6.87
N PRO A 186 25.82 10.91 -5.82
CA PRO A 186 25.85 10.08 -4.64
C PRO A 186 25.32 8.67 -4.97
N PRO A 187 25.58 7.66 -4.11
CA PRO A 187 24.93 6.37 -4.22
C PRO A 187 23.41 6.52 -4.31
N ILE A 188 22.79 5.83 -5.27
CA ILE A 188 21.33 5.92 -5.47
C ILE A 188 20.65 5.31 -4.25
N PRO A 189 19.87 6.08 -3.47
CA PRO A 189 19.18 5.53 -2.32
C PRO A 189 18.11 4.54 -2.76
N LYS A 190 17.87 3.51 -1.96
CA LYS A 190 16.78 2.56 -2.17
C LYS A 190 15.54 3.10 -1.46
N ARG A 191 14.88 4.07 -2.07
CA ARG A 191 13.63 4.64 -1.57
C ARG A 191 12.66 4.90 -2.70
N VAL A 192 11.38 4.95 -2.35
CA VAL A 192 10.31 5.43 -3.22
C VAL A 192 9.48 6.46 -2.47
N GLU A 193 9.03 7.47 -3.22
CA GLU A 193 8.13 8.52 -2.77
C GLU A 193 6.94 8.54 -3.71
N VAL A 194 5.74 8.60 -3.15
CA VAL A 194 4.47 8.60 -3.90
C VAL A 194 3.71 9.87 -3.58
N SER A 195 3.31 10.61 -4.60
CA SER A 195 2.47 11.79 -4.48
C SER A 195 1.03 11.46 -4.87
N LEU A 196 0.10 11.87 -4.02
CA LEU A 196 -1.33 11.61 -4.11
C LEU A 196 -2.10 12.92 -4.24
N ALA A 197 -3.03 12.96 -5.19
CA ALA A 197 -4.05 13.99 -5.28
C ALA A 197 -4.99 13.94 -4.06
N PRO A 198 -5.76 15.02 -3.80
CA PRO A 198 -6.91 14.94 -2.90
C PRO A 198 -7.83 13.77 -3.28
N HIS A 199 -8.42 13.10 -2.27
CA HIS A 199 -9.32 11.98 -2.52
C HIS A 199 -10.63 12.44 -3.15
N PHE A 200 -10.96 11.92 -4.33
CA PHE A 200 -12.07 12.46 -5.10
C PHE A 200 -13.44 12.09 -4.53
N ASP A 201 -13.63 10.82 -4.17
CA ASP A 201 -14.96 10.26 -3.92
C ASP A 201 -15.33 10.26 -2.43
N SER A 202 -14.64 9.46 -1.60
CA SER A 202 -14.98 9.30 -0.18
C SER A 202 -14.46 10.42 0.73
N LYS A 203 -13.79 11.43 0.15
CA LYS A 203 -13.25 12.61 0.87
C LYS A 203 -12.44 12.26 2.12
N ILE A 204 -11.55 11.27 2.00
CA ILE A 204 -10.62 10.91 3.06
C ILE A 204 -9.68 12.12 3.27
N PRO A 205 -9.57 12.69 4.48
CA PRO A 205 -8.90 13.97 4.67
C PRO A 205 -7.47 14.05 4.13
N ALA A 206 -6.68 12.99 4.27
CA ALA A 206 -5.34 12.89 3.71
C ALA A 206 -4.97 11.41 3.46
N LEU A 207 -4.87 11.02 2.19
CA LEU A 207 -4.64 9.62 1.80
C LEU A 207 -3.33 9.05 2.34
N ALA A 208 -2.25 9.83 2.38
CA ALA A 208 -0.97 9.33 2.88
C ALA A 208 -1.03 8.78 4.32
N CYS A 209 -1.99 9.23 5.13
CA CYS A 209 -2.17 8.77 6.51
C CYS A 209 -2.82 7.39 6.63
N ILE A 210 -3.47 6.90 5.58
CA ILE A 210 -4.21 5.62 5.60
C ILE A 210 -3.76 4.65 4.51
N TYR A 211 -3.17 5.15 3.42
CA TYR A 211 -2.67 4.36 2.30
C TYR A 211 -1.22 3.94 2.50
N ASP A 212 -0.57 4.34 3.61
CA ASP A 212 0.73 3.82 4.03
C ASP A 212 0.75 2.28 3.98
N VAL A 213 -0.23 1.61 4.60
CA VAL A 213 -0.36 0.15 4.61
C VAL A 213 -0.70 -0.43 3.23
N VAL A 214 -1.41 0.33 2.39
CA VAL A 214 -1.71 -0.08 1.00
C VAL A 214 -0.43 -0.08 0.17
N PHE A 215 0.37 0.98 0.25
CA PHE A 215 1.64 1.07 -0.46
C PHE A 215 2.70 0.11 0.09
N GLU A 216 2.72 -0.14 1.40
CA GLU A 216 3.52 -1.24 1.98
C GLU A 216 3.13 -2.59 1.38
N SER A 217 1.83 -2.82 1.17
CA SER A 217 1.32 -4.05 0.57
C SER A 217 1.75 -4.18 -0.89
N ILE A 218 1.62 -3.12 -1.67
CA ILE A 218 2.10 -3.07 -3.07
C ILE A 218 3.62 -3.31 -3.13
N ALA A 219 4.38 -2.69 -2.23
CA ALA A 219 5.83 -2.87 -2.15
C ALA A 219 6.19 -4.31 -1.79
N ALA A 220 5.53 -4.91 -0.80
CA ALA A 220 5.77 -6.29 -0.40
C ALA A 220 5.47 -7.26 -1.56
N ILE A 221 4.31 -7.09 -2.21
CA ILE A 221 3.92 -7.85 -3.41
C ILE A 221 4.95 -7.70 -4.53
N THR A 222 5.48 -6.50 -4.72
CA THR A 222 6.49 -6.24 -5.75
C THR A 222 7.78 -6.97 -5.43
N LEU A 223 8.24 -6.93 -4.18
CA LEU A 223 9.52 -7.50 -3.74
C LEU A 223 9.56 -9.03 -3.85
N ILE A 224 8.46 -9.72 -3.54
CA ILE A 224 8.36 -11.18 -3.71
C ILE A 224 8.31 -11.63 -5.17
N ASN A 225 8.25 -10.70 -6.13
CA ASN A 225 8.05 -10.99 -7.55
C ASN A 225 9.23 -10.58 -8.46
N ILE A 226 10.36 -10.12 -7.91
CA ILE A 226 11.50 -9.59 -8.69
C ILE A 226 12.83 -10.32 -8.47
#